data_AF-A0A0F8ZX35-F1
#
_entry.id   AF-A0A0F8ZX35-F1
#
_cell.length_a   1.000
_cell.length_b   1.000
_cell.length_c   1.000
_cell.angle_alpha   90.00
_cell.angle_beta   90.00
_cell.angle_gamma   90.00
#
_symmetry.space_group_name_H-M   'P 1'
#
loop_
_entity.id
_entity.type
_entity.pdbx_description
1 polymer ?
#
loop_
_entity_poly.entity_id
_entity_poly.type
_entity_poly.pdbx_seq_one_letter_code
_entity_poly.pdbx_strand_id
1 'polypeptide(L)'
;MYLDQENVPFYIGKGRGKRAMCFAGHKVGYTATKIKSIGRENIKVYFLHKALTEEEAIRWERYWIKYLGRKDNDTGQLTNHTDGGEGMSGHTRPENIRRKISKALMGHPGANKGKQFSKKHRQKISKANQGHIVLEKTRQKISKAMEGNQNGKKF
;
A
#
# COMPACT_ATOMS: atom_id res chain seq x y z
N MET A 1 0.80 16.33 4.44
CA MET A 1 0.06 17.47 3.85
C MET A 1 0.62 17.73 2.48
N TYR A 2 -0.23 17.93 1.47
CA TYR A 2 0.19 18.37 0.15
C TYR A 2 -0.08 19.87 0.01
N LEU A 3 0.94 20.56 -0.47
CA LEU A 3 0.95 21.98 -0.75
C LEU A 3 1.17 22.19 -2.25
N ASP A 4 0.55 23.20 -2.83
CA ASP A 4 0.87 23.61 -4.20
C ASP A 4 2.13 24.51 -4.26
N GLN A 5 2.43 25.02 -5.44
CA GLN A 5 3.62 25.84 -5.70
C GLN A 5 3.69 27.10 -4.81
N GLU A 6 2.52 27.65 -4.43
CA GLU A 6 2.34 28.83 -3.57
C GLU A 6 2.31 28.47 -2.08
N ASN A 7 2.57 27.20 -1.74
CA ASN A 7 2.50 26.64 -0.39
C ASN A 7 1.08 26.62 0.20
N VAL A 8 0.04 26.61 -0.63
CA VAL A 8 -1.35 26.51 -0.18
C VAL A 8 -1.72 25.05 0.08
N PRO A 9 -2.19 24.68 1.28
CA PRO A 9 -2.56 23.31 1.58
C PRO A 9 -3.85 22.92 0.88
N PHE A 10 -3.81 21.83 0.12
CA PHE A 10 -4.97 21.34 -0.62
C PHE A 10 -5.33 19.88 -0.31
N TYR A 11 -4.51 19.14 0.43
CA TYR A 11 -4.83 17.78 0.86
C TYR A 11 -4.11 17.39 2.16
N ILE A 12 -4.84 16.72 3.05
CA ILE A 12 -4.32 16.11 4.26
C ILE A 12 -4.49 14.60 4.19
N GLY A 13 -3.45 13.86 4.53
CA GLY A 13 -3.54 12.41 4.60
C GLY A 13 -2.39 11.82 5.40
N LYS A 14 -2.60 10.61 5.90
CA LYS A 14 -1.57 9.80 6.56
C LYS A 14 -0.84 8.87 5.59
N GLY A 15 0.43 8.63 5.83
CA GLY A 15 1.25 7.72 5.04
C GLY A 15 2.60 7.44 5.69
N ARG A 16 3.23 6.33 5.28
CA ARG A 16 4.56 5.91 5.76
C ARG A 16 5.48 5.61 4.57
N GLY A 17 6.75 5.99 4.71
CA GLY A 17 7.78 5.76 3.70
C GLY A 17 7.38 6.31 2.33
N LYS A 18 7.62 5.54 1.26
CA LYS A 18 7.31 5.93 -0.12
C LYS A 18 5.83 6.29 -0.35
N ARG A 19 4.91 5.74 0.46
CA ARG A 19 3.46 6.02 0.31
C ARG A 19 3.13 7.48 0.62
N ALA A 20 3.83 8.12 1.56
CA ALA A 20 3.59 9.52 1.89
C ALA A 20 3.92 10.48 0.73
N MET A 21 4.78 10.04 -0.20
CA MET A 21 5.20 10.79 -1.38
C MET A 21 4.49 10.32 -2.66
N CYS A 22 3.54 9.37 -2.55
CA CYS A 22 2.92 8.75 -3.71
C CYS A 22 1.59 9.41 -4.08
N PHE A 23 1.63 10.26 -5.11
CA PHE A 23 0.43 10.93 -5.62
C PHE A 23 -0.43 10.03 -6.53
N ALA A 24 0.12 8.92 -7.02
CA ALA A 24 -0.55 8.02 -7.97
C ALA A 24 -1.78 7.28 -7.38
N GLY A 25 -1.95 7.31 -6.06
CA GLY A 25 -3.14 6.77 -5.39
C GLY A 25 -4.40 7.59 -5.65
N HIS A 26 -4.28 8.87 -6.01
CA HIS A 26 -5.40 9.75 -6.31
C HIS A 26 -5.78 9.60 -7.78
N LYS A 27 -6.74 8.72 -8.07
CA LYS A 27 -7.19 8.43 -9.44
C LYS A 27 -8.43 9.22 -9.86
N VAL A 28 -9.26 9.60 -8.89
CA VAL A 28 -10.56 10.27 -9.10
C VAL A 28 -10.77 11.33 -8.03
N GLY A 29 -11.67 12.29 -8.30
CA GLY A 29 -12.07 13.32 -7.33
C GLY A 29 -11.22 14.58 -7.35
N TYR A 30 -11.52 15.51 -6.43
CA TYR A 30 -10.95 16.87 -6.42
C TYR A 30 -9.43 16.88 -6.28
N THR A 31 -8.88 15.98 -5.45
CA THR A 31 -7.42 15.86 -5.28
C THR A 31 -6.75 15.43 -6.58
N ALA A 32 -7.32 14.46 -7.30
CA ALA A 32 -6.76 14.00 -8.58
C ALA A 32 -6.78 15.12 -9.63
N THR A 33 -7.88 15.88 -9.69
CA THR A 33 -8.01 17.06 -10.57
C THR A 33 -6.98 18.14 -10.24
N LYS A 34 -6.84 18.51 -8.95
CA LYS A 34 -5.87 19.53 -8.50
C LYS A 34 -4.43 19.08 -8.77
N ILE A 35 -4.08 17.81 -8.55
CA ILE A 35 -2.76 17.25 -8.88
C ILE A 35 -2.49 17.36 -10.38
N LYS A 36 -3.47 17.02 -11.24
CA LYS A 36 -3.33 17.10 -12.69
C LYS A 36 -3.18 18.55 -13.17
N SER A 37 -3.90 19.50 -12.55
CA SER A 37 -3.87 20.89 -12.96
C SER A 37 -2.56 21.59 -12.62
N ILE A 38 -1.96 21.29 -11.45
CA ILE A 38 -0.71 21.94 -11.02
C ILE A 38 0.55 21.18 -11.45
N GLY A 39 0.45 19.90 -11.83
CA GLY A 39 1.62 19.06 -12.12
C GLY A 39 2.21 18.44 -10.85
N ARG A 40 2.75 17.22 -10.96
CA ARG A 40 3.22 16.45 -9.78
C ARG A 40 4.50 17.02 -9.18
N GLU A 41 5.33 17.58 -10.03
CA GLU A 41 6.59 18.26 -9.74
C GLU A 41 6.40 19.52 -8.90
N ASN A 42 5.23 20.15 -8.98
CA ASN A 42 4.89 21.37 -8.25
C ASN A 42 4.21 21.10 -6.90
N ILE A 43 4.07 19.82 -6.52
CA ILE A 43 3.48 19.43 -5.24
C ILE A 43 4.58 19.24 -4.21
N LYS A 44 4.48 20.00 -3.12
CA LYS A 44 5.36 19.85 -1.97
C LYS A 44 4.65 19.01 -0.90
N VAL A 45 5.37 18.06 -0.33
CA VAL A 45 4.87 17.25 0.79
C VAL A 45 5.46 17.77 2.09
N TYR A 46 4.60 18.28 2.97
CA TYR A 46 4.97 18.70 4.32
C TYR A 46 4.46 17.71 5.38
N PHE A 47 5.36 17.30 6.27
CA PHE A 47 5.04 16.41 7.38
C PHE A 47 4.74 17.23 8.64
N LEU A 48 3.44 17.36 8.96
CA LEU A 48 2.98 18.06 10.17
C LEU A 48 3.41 17.33 11.45
N HIS A 49 3.38 15.99 11.42
CA HIS A 49 3.77 15.14 12.53
C HIS A 49 4.57 13.93 12.00
N LYS A 50 5.45 13.36 12.84
CA LYS A 50 6.31 12.22 12.52
C LYS A 50 6.31 11.22 13.68
N ALA A 51 6.72 9.99 13.42
CA ALA A 51 6.83 8.91 14.41
C ALA A 51 5.54 8.66 15.22
N LEU A 52 4.39 8.75 14.54
CA LEU A 52 3.08 8.52 15.14
C LEU A 52 2.66 7.05 15.10
N THR A 53 1.83 6.64 16.06
CA THR A 53 1.01 5.43 15.91
C THR A 53 -0.07 5.62 14.84
N GLU A 54 -0.75 4.54 14.44
CA GLU A 54 -1.84 4.62 13.46
C GLU A 54 -3.01 5.45 14.02
N GLU A 55 -3.33 5.28 15.32
CA GLU A 55 -4.39 5.98 16.03
C GLU A 55 -4.11 7.48 16.13
N GLU A 56 -2.87 7.84 16.45
CA GLU A 56 -2.44 9.24 16.48
C GLU A 56 -2.47 9.86 15.08
N ALA A 57 -2.01 9.13 14.06
CA ALA A 57 -2.07 9.61 12.67
C ALA A 57 -3.50 9.84 12.20
N ILE A 58 -4.44 8.95 12.56
CA ILE A 58 -5.88 9.11 12.29
C ILE A 58 -6.43 10.33 13.04
N ARG A 59 -6.08 10.49 14.32
CA ARG A 59 -6.54 11.63 15.13
C ARG A 59 -6.09 12.96 14.53
N TRP A 60 -4.81 13.08 14.19
CA TRP A 60 -4.27 14.30 13.58
C TRP A 60 -4.81 14.53 12.17
N GLU A 61 -5.02 13.49 11.37
CA GLU A 61 -5.67 13.59 10.07
C GLU A 61 -7.06 14.23 10.20
N ARG A 62 -7.91 13.71 11.11
CA ARG A 62 -9.23 14.27 11.39
C ARG A 62 -9.16 15.72 11.89
N TYR A 63 -8.24 16.00 12.81
CA TYR A 63 -8.05 17.34 13.36
C TYR A 63 -7.72 18.36 12.27
N TRP A 64 -6.72 18.08 11.43
CA TRP A 64 -6.28 19.03 10.39
C TRP A 64 -7.31 19.20 9.27
N ILE A 65 -8.03 18.14 8.92
CA ILE A 65 -9.14 18.24 7.95
C ILE A 65 -10.24 19.16 8.49
N LYS A 66 -10.63 18.96 9.75
CA LYS A 66 -11.64 19.81 10.41
C LYS A 66 -11.17 21.25 10.57
N TYR A 67 -9.91 21.46 10.93
CA TYR A 67 -9.34 22.79 11.19
C TYR A 67 -9.20 23.63 9.90
N LEU A 68 -8.73 23.02 8.81
CA LEU A 68 -8.52 23.73 7.53
C LEU A 68 -9.78 23.77 6.64
N GLY A 69 -10.73 22.87 6.90
CA GLY A 69 -11.99 22.78 6.19
C GLY A 69 -11.87 22.18 4.78
N ARG A 70 -12.98 21.63 4.30
CA ARG A 70 -13.10 20.96 3.00
C ARG A 70 -13.84 21.81 1.99
N LYS A 71 -13.47 21.64 0.72
CA LYS A 71 -14.06 22.35 -0.40
C LYS A 71 -15.47 21.86 -0.73
N ASP A 72 -15.75 20.58 -0.54
CA ASP A 72 -17.00 19.97 -0.99
C ASP A 72 -18.19 20.20 -0.05
N ASN A 73 -17.94 20.72 1.16
CA ASN A 73 -18.96 21.16 2.10
C ASN A 73 -18.81 22.65 2.47
N ASP A 74 -18.08 23.41 1.64
CA ASP A 74 -17.87 24.85 1.78
C ASP A 74 -17.28 25.29 3.14
N THR A 75 -16.53 24.43 3.82
CA THR A 75 -15.86 24.76 5.10
C THR A 75 -14.41 25.19 4.94
N GLY A 76 -13.80 24.98 3.76
CA GLY A 76 -12.43 25.37 3.49
C GLY A 76 -11.91 24.90 2.14
N GLN A 77 -10.58 24.79 2.02
CA GLN A 77 -9.92 24.60 0.72
C GLN A 77 -9.44 23.17 0.44
N LEU A 78 -9.50 22.28 1.43
CA LEU A 78 -9.00 20.92 1.25
C LEU A 78 -9.84 20.14 0.23
N THR A 79 -9.16 19.40 -0.62
CA THR A 79 -9.74 18.51 -1.63
C THR A 79 -10.08 17.12 -1.08
N ASN A 80 -9.91 16.92 0.23
CA ASN A 80 -10.34 15.72 0.95
C ASN A 80 -11.85 15.48 0.74
N HIS A 81 -12.23 14.23 0.54
CA HIS A 81 -13.64 13.83 0.37
C HIS A 81 -14.31 13.36 1.67
N THR A 82 -13.53 13.20 2.73
CA THR A 82 -13.97 12.61 3.99
C THR A 82 -13.37 13.38 5.15
N ASP A 83 -13.95 13.22 6.34
CA ASP A 83 -13.50 13.91 7.56
C ASP A 83 -12.24 13.26 8.17
N GLY A 84 -11.64 12.28 7.49
CA GLY A 84 -10.45 11.56 7.94
C GLY A 84 -10.77 10.30 8.75
N GLY A 85 -9.81 9.37 8.80
CA GLY A 85 -9.95 8.10 9.53
C GLY A 85 -10.78 7.01 8.85
N GLU A 86 -11.26 7.23 7.63
CA GLU A 86 -12.04 6.24 6.85
C GLU A 86 -11.17 5.36 5.92
N GLY A 87 -9.85 5.57 5.92
CA GLY A 87 -8.94 4.79 5.07
C GLY A 87 -8.80 3.32 5.52
N MET A 88 -8.77 2.37 4.58
CA MET A 88 -8.55 0.93 4.84
C MET A 88 -7.16 0.54 5.35
N SER A 89 -6.30 1.48 5.74
CA SER A 89 -4.94 1.13 6.17
C SER A 89 -5.00 0.37 7.49
N GLY A 90 -4.39 -0.81 7.53
CA GLY A 90 -4.49 -1.72 8.69
C GLY A 90 -5.74 -2.58 8.73
N HIS A 91 -6.69 -2.43 7.78
CA HIS A 91 -7.87 -3.27 7.71
C HIS A 91 -7.47 -4.74 7.50
N THR A 92 -7.58 -5.49 8.59
CA THR A 92 -7.26 -6.90 8.64
C THR A 92 -8.58 -7.65 8.63
N ARG A 93 -8.78 -8.54 7.66
CA ARG A 93 -10.03 -9.32 7.59
C ARG A 93 -10.19 -10.12 8.89
N PRO A 94 -11.40 -10.15 9.48
CA PRO A 94 -11.64 -10.93 10.68
C PRO A 94 -11.44 -12.42 10.40
N GLU A 95 -11.07 -13.16 11.43
CA GLU A 95 -10.60 -14.56 11.32
C GLU A 95 -11.65 -15.47 10.68
N ASN A 96 -12.93 -15.27 10.98
CA ASN A 96 -14.04 -16.01 10.37
C ASN A 96 -14.07 -15.87 8.83
N ILE A 97 -13.82 -14.67 8.31
CA ILE A 97 -13.80 -14.39 6.88
C ILE A 97 -12.54 -14.95 6.23
N ARG A 98 -11.38 -14.83 6.90
CA ARG A 98 -10.13 -15.48 6.46
C ARG A 98 -10.30 -16.98 6.32
N ARG A 99 -10.87 -17.63 7.35
CA ARG A 99 -11.16 -19.06 7.35
C ARG A 99 -12.15 -19.46 6.25
N LYS A 100 -13.20 -18.68 6.02
CA LYS A 100 -14.17 -18.94 4.94
C LYS A 100 -13.50 -18.97 3.58
N ILE A 101 -12.61 -18.01 3.30
CA ILE A 101 -11.85 -18.00 2.05
C ILE A 101 -10.86 -19.16 1.98
N SER A 102 -10.14 -19.42 3.07
CA SER A 102 -9.20 -20.54 3.11
C SER A 102 -9.89 -21.87 2.77
N LYS A 103 -11.09 -22.10 3.33
CA LYS A 103 -11.90 -23.28 3.00
C LYS A 103 -12.33 -23.29 1.54
N ALA A 104 -12.81 -22.16 1.03
CA ALA A 104 -13.27 -22.04 -0.36
C ALA A 104 -12.14 -22.22 -1.39
N LEU A 105 -10.89 -21.90 -1.04
CA LEU A 105 -9.73 -22.08 -1.91
C LEU A 105 -9.00 -23.42 -1.72
N MET A 106 -9.31 -24.15 -0.64
CA MET A 106 -8.68 -25.44 -0.37
C MET A 106 -9.01 -26.43 -1.48
N GLY A 107 -7.98 -27.10 -2.01
CA GLY A 107 -8.14 -28.07 -3.10
C GLY A 107 -8.24 -27.45 -4.50
N HIS A 108 -8.50 -26.14 -4.63
CA HIS A 108 -8.51 -25.48 -5.93
C HIS A 108 -7.08 -25.13 -6.39
N PRO A 109 -6.61 -25.69 -7.52
CA PRO A 109 -5.29 -25.35 -8.03
C PRO A 109 -5.26 -23.87 -8.42
N GLY A 110 -4.20 -23.16 -8.03
CA GLY A 110 -4.00 -21.79 -8.49
C GLY A 110 -3.94 -21.73 -10.01
N ALA A 111 -4.36 -20.62 -10.60
CA ALA A 111 -4.47 -20.44 -12.06
C ALA A 111 -3.17 -20.67 -12.85
N ASN A 112 -2.02 -20.76 -12.18
CA ASN A 112 -0.71 -21.02 -12.77
C ASN A 112 -0.15 -22.40 -12.47
N LYS A 113 -0.88 -23.27 -11.74
CA LYS A 113 -0.45 -24.63 -11.45
C LYS A 113 -0.33 -25.40 -12.77
N GLY A 114 0.84 -25.99 -13.02
CA GLY A 114 1.13 -26.74 -14.25
C GLY A 114 1.46 -25.88 -15.48
N LYS A 115 1.40 -24.54 -15.39
CA LYS A 115 1.82 -23.70 -16.51
C LYS A 115 3.33 -23.76 -16.69
N GLN A 116 3.76 -24.11 -17.90
CA GLN A 116 5.18 -24.12 -18.28
C GLN A 116 5.62 -22.74 -18.75
N PHE A 117 6.67 -22.20 -18.13
CA PHE A 117 7.26 -20.93 -18.56
C PHE A 117 8.17 -21.12 -19.77
N SER A 118 8.15 -20.16 -20.69
CA SER A 118 9.04 -20.17 -21.88
C SER A 118 10.51 -20.07 -21.48
N LYS A 119 11.41 -20.56 -22.36
CA LYS A 119 12.87 -20.50 -22.15
C LYS A 119 13.34 -19.06 -21.88
N LYS A 120 12.83 -18.08 -22.65
CA LYS A 120 13.11 -16.64 -22.48
C LYS A 120 12.70 -16.14 -21.09
N HIS A 121 11.55 -16.57 -20.57
CA HIS A 121 11.10 -16.20 -19.23
C HIS A 121 12.01 -16.78 -18.14
N ARG A 122 12.35 -18.08 -18.24
CA ARG A 122 13.30 -18.74 -17.31
C ARG A 122 14.66 -18.06 -17.28
N GLN A 123 15.17 -17.64 -18.45
CA GLN A 123 16.44 -16.90 -18.56
C GLN A 123 16.38 -15.54 -17.83
N LYS A 124 15.27 -14.81 -17.94
CA LYS A 124 15.10 -13.52 -17.22
C LYS A 124 15.12 -13.72 -15.71
N ILE A 125 14.43 -14.74 -15.20
CA ILE A 125 14.44 -15.07 -13.77
C ILE A 125 15.85 -15.44 -13.31
N SER A 126 16.55 -16.29 -14.07
CA SER A 126 17.93 -16.69 -13.74
C SER A 126 18.87 -15.49 -13.65
N LYS A 127 18.85 -14.60 -14.65
CA LYS A 127 19.64 -13.36 -14.64
C LYS A 127 19.32 -12.46 -13.44
N ALA A 128 18.04 -12.32 -13.09
CA ALA A 128 17.63 -11.51 -11.93
C ALA A 128 18.11 -12.09 -10.58
N ASN A 129 18.26 -13.41 -10.49
CA ASN A 129 18.71 -14.10 -9.28
C ASN A 129 20.24 -14.31 -9.23
N GLN A 130 20.97 -13.95 -10.29
CA GLN A 130 22.41 -14.13 -10.36
C GLN A 130 23.09 -13.30 -9.27
N GLY A 131 23.96 -13.94 -8.48
CA GLY A 131 24.66 -13.32 -7.36
C GLY A 131 23.85 -13.20 -6.06
N HIS A 132 22.60 -13.69 -6.02
CA HIS A 132 21.82 -13.71 -4.78
C HIS A 132 22.33 -14.79 -3.81
N ILE A 133 22.96 -14.37 -2.71
CA ILE A 133 23.46 -15.26 -1.65
C ILE A 133 22.40 -15.40 -0.55
N VAL A 134 21.96 -16.64 -0.31
CA VAL A 134 21.11 -16.95 0.85
C VAL A 134 21.99 -17.18 2.07
N LEU A 135 21.84 -16.33 3.08
CA LEU A 135 22.52 -16.43 4.38
C LEU A 135 22.17 -17.74 5.10
N GLU A 136 23.11 -18.26 5.88
CA GLU A 136 22.97 -19.55 6.57
C GLU A 136 21.76 -19.60 7.50
N LYS A 137 21.57 -18.57 8.32
CA LYS A 137 20.38 -18.41 9.18
C LYS A 137 19.06 -18.47 8.39
N THR A 138 19.06 -17.95 7.17
CA THR A 138 17.88 -17.99 6.29
C THR A 138 17.69 -19.38 5.69
N ARG A 139 18.78 -20.08 5.31
CA ARG A 139 18.71 -21.48 4.85
C ARG A 139 18.13 -22.39 5.91
N GLN A 140 18.58 -22.26 7.16
CA GLN A 140 18.07 -23.07 8.28
C GLN A 140 16.57 -22.86 8.51
N LYS A 141 16.10 -21.61 8.45
CA LYS A 141 14.66 -21.30 8.54
C LYS A 141 13.85 -21.94 7.42
N ILE A 142 14.35 -21.88 6.18
CA ILE A 142 13.70 -22.50 5.03
C ILE A 142 13.66 -24.02 5.20
N SER A 143 14.78 -24.63 5.59
CA SER A 143 14.90 -26.08 5.80
C SER A 143 13.89 -26.57 6.84
N LYS A 144 13.84 -25.94 8.02
CA LYS A 144 12.89 -26.27 9.08
C LYS A 144 11.42 -26.10 8.65
N ALA A 145 11.12 -25.07 7.86
CA ALA A 145 9.76 -24.85 7.36
C ALA A 145 9.32 -25.88 6.31
N MET A 146 10.27 -26.53 5.62
CA MET A 146 10.00 -27.55 4.61
C MET A 146 9.94 -28.96 5.20
N GLU A 147 10.43 -29.16 6.43
CA GLU A 147 10.42 -30.42 7.15
C GLU A 147 8.97 -30.87 7.38
N GLY A 148 8.50 -31.83 6.59
CA GLY A 148 7.11 -32.34 6.61
C GLY A 148 6.23 -31.93 5.41
N ASN A 149 6.73 -31.12 4.47
CA ASN A 149 5.97 -30.78 3.26
C ASN A 149 5.94 -31.97 2.26
N GLN A 150 4.82 -32.69 2.22
CA GLN A 150 4.63 -33.86 1.35
C GLN A 150 4.37 -33.52 -0.13
N ASN A 151 4.23 -32.24 -0.50
CA ASN A 151 3.91 -31.83 -1.88
C ASN A 151 5.05 -32.10 -2.89
N GLY A 152 6.28 -32.35 -2.42
CA GLY A 152 7.43 -32.70 -3.26
C GLY A 152 7.60 -34.19 -3.53
N LYS A 153 6.84 -35.08 -2.87
CA LYS A 153 6.91 -36.54 -3.06
C LYS A 153 5.92 -37.01 -4.14
N LYS A 154 6.05 -36.50 -5.37
CA LYS A 154 5.40 -37.12 -6.54
C LYS A 154 6.49 -37.64 -7.47
N PHE A 155 6.43 -38.94 -7.71
CA PHE A 155 7.27 -39.74 -8.60
C PHE A 155 7.39 -39.12 -9.99
#